data_AF-A0A260YZ14-F1
#
_entry.id   AF-A0A260YZ14-F1
#
_cell.length_a   1.000
_cell.length_b   1.000
_cell.length_c   1.000
_cell.angle_alpha   90.00
_cell.angle_beta   90.00
_cell.angle_gamma   90.00
#
_symmetry.space_group_name_H-M   'P 1'
#
loop_
_entity.id
_entity.type
_entity.pdbx_description
1 polymer ?
#
loop_
_entity_poly.entity_id
_entity_poly.type
_entity_poly.pdbx_seq_one_letter_code
_entity_poly.pdbx_strand_id
1 'polypeptide(L)'
;TVETLQATTSAQPNLTTVDLNTFLGDTSNWIHFAVLVVSASVQLILFPFYIYVNRVNDKKNREIPIYPILNHFYHSMIYQTISLLCSFIGLVLLVVTGLKDERYYQLPLPHLVVIMFLFLAMFIRYMFTKVCVILLSVLAIQRFVLYFNPTSENHWLFKKNCLRFLIYLTYCLVVFEELF
;
A
#
# COMPACT_ATOMS: atom_id res chain seq x y z
N THR A 1 1.50 56.74 -37.61
CA THR A 1 2.39 55.87 -36.81
C THR A 1 1.62 55.45 -35.58
N VAL A 2 0.75 54.47 -35.73
CA VAL A 2 0.99 53.02 -35.56
C VAL A 2 1.22 52.66 -34.09
N GLU A 3 0.24 51.89 -33.60
CA GLU A 3 0.10 51.03 -32.41
C GLU A 3 1.41 50.61 -31.72
N THR A 4 1.42 50.45 -30.39
CA THR A 4 1.08 49.16 -29.78
C THR A 4 0.88 49.32 -28.27
N LEU A 5 -0.37 49.26 -27.82
CA LEU A 5 -0.72 48.94 -26.43
C LEU A 5 -0.87 47.42 -26.39
N GLN A 6 0.20 46.74 -25.99
CA GLN A 6 0.23 45.30 -25.82
C GLN A 6 -0.66 44.93 -24.62
N ALA A 7 -1.93 44.63 -24.91
CA ALA A 7 -2.82 43.99 -23.97
C ALA A 7 -2.33 42.55 -23.76
N THR A 8 -1.67 42.30 -22.63
CA THR A 8 -1.44 40.94 -22.14
C THR A 8 -2.78 40.39 -21.69
N THR A 9 -3.55 39.85 -22.63
CA THR A 9 -4.76 39.07 -22.37
C THR A 9 -4.35 37.84 -21.57
N SER A 10 -4.48 37.89 -20.24
CA SER A 10 -4.55 36.67 -19.45
C SER A 10 -5.89 36.03 -19.79
N ALA A 11 -5.84 34.89 -20.48
CA ALA A 11 -7.03 34.11 -20.80
C ALA A 11 -7.67 33.66 -19.47
N GLN A 12 -8.80 34.26 -19.13
CA GLN A 12 -9.63 33.85 -18.02
C GLN A 12 -10.17 32.44 -18.33
N PRO A 13 -9.97 31.43 -17.46
CA PRO A 13 -10.46 30.09 -17.73
C PRO A 13 -12.00 30.11 -17.87
N ASN A 14 -12.51 29.51 -18.94
CA ASN A 14 -13.95 29.42 -19.22
C ASN A 14 -14.66 28.76 -18.03
N LEU A 15 -15.74 29.38 -17.53
CA LEU A 15 -16.53 28.91 -16.39
C LEU A 15 -16.93 27.42 -16.52
N THR A 16 -17.24 26.97 -17.74
CA THR A 16 -17.62 25.58 -18.05
C THR A 16 -16.48 24.56 -17.91
N THR A 17 -15.22 24.96 -18.09
CA THR A 17 -14.08 24.06 -17.91
C THR A 17 -13.70 23.90 -16.45
N VAL A 18 -13.91 24.95 -15.63
CA VAL A 18 -13.72 24.91 -14.17
C VAL A 18 -14.77 24.01 -13.51
N ASP A 19 -16.04 24.11 -13.90
CA ASP A 19 -17.12 23.27 -13.37
C ASP A 19 -16.93 21.79 -13.72
N LEU A 20 -16.51 21.49 -14.95
CA LEU A 20 -16.25 20.12 -15.39
C LEU A 20 -15.07 19.49 -14.63
N ASN A 21 -13.98 20.24 -14.43
CA ASN A 21 -12.81 19.75 -13.69
C ASN A 21 -13.14 19.51 -12.21
N THR A 22 -13.96 20.38 -11.61
CA THR A 22 -14.44 20.20 -10.23
C THR A 22 -15.30 18.95 -10.10
N PHE A 23 -16.24 18.74 -11.03
CA PHE A 23 -17.11 17.55 -11.04
C PHE A 23 -16.35 16.24 -11.26
N LEU A 24 -15.39 16.23 -12.20
CA LEU A 24 -14.53 15.07 -12.46
C LEU A 24 -13.63 14.78 -11.24
N GLY A 25 -13.09 15.81 -10.60
CA GLY A 25 -12.30 15.70 -9.38
C GLY A 25 -13.07 15.09 -8.22
N ASP A 26 -14.28 15.60 -7.96
CA ASP A 26 -15.16 15.05 -6.92
C ASP A 26 -15.50 13.58 -7.20
N THR A 27 -15.92 13.26 -8.43
CA THR A 27 -16.27 11.88 -8.80
C THR A 27 -15.09 10.93 -8.59
N SER A 28 -13.88 11.34 -8.98
CA SER A 28 -12.65 10.56 -8.77
C SER A 28 -12.37 10.31 -7.28
N ASN A 29 -12.48 11.35 -6.45
CA ASN A 29 -12.25 11.25 -5.01
C ASN A 29 -13.23 10.28 -4.32
N TRP A 30 -14.50 10.31 -4.72
CA TRP A 30 -15.51 9.36 -4.23
C TRP A 30 -15.19 7.91 -4.59
N ILE A 31 -14.73 7.66 -5.83
CA ILE A 31 -14.32 6.32 -6.26
C ILE A 31 -13.14 5.83 -5.41
N HIS A 32 -12.09 6.65 -5.24
CA HIS A 32 -10.94 6.29 -4.42
C HIS A 32 -11.31 6.00 -2.98
N PHE A 33 -12.19 6.82 -2.40
CA PHE A 33 -12.70 6.61 -1.04
C PHE A 33 -13.49 5.29 -0.93
N ALA A 34 -14.38 5.02 -1.88
CA ALA A 34 -15.15 3.77 -1.91
C ALA A 34 -14.23 2.54 -2.01
N VAL A 35 -13.24 2.56 -2.90
CA VAL A 35 -12.24 1.49 -3.04
C VAL A 35 -11.46 1.28 -1.74
N LEU A 36 -11.06 2.36 -1.07
CA LEU A 36 -10.36 2.29 0.22
C LEU A 36 -11.23 1.63 1.30
N VAL A 37 -12.49 2.05 1.43
CA VAL A 37 -13.42 1.49 2.42
C VAL A 37 -13.70 0.01 2.16
N VAL A 38 -13.96 -0.37 0.90
CA VAL A 38 -14.21 -1.76 0.52
C VAL A 38 -12.98 -2.62 0.78
N SER A 39 -11.78 -2.18 0.34
CA SER A 39 -10.54 -2.94 0.55
C SER A 39 -10.19 -3.09 2.03
N ALA A 40 -10.36 -2.04 2.84
CA ALA A 40 -10.18 -2.10 4.29
C ALA A 40 -11.15 -3.09 4.95
N SER A 41 -12.42 -3.09 4.51
CA SER A 41 -13.44 -4.01 5.02
C SER A 41 -13.09 -5.47 4.69
N VAL A 42 -12.70 -5.74 3.45
CA VAL A 42 -12.25 -7.07 3.01
C VAL A 42 -11.04 -7.52 3.83
N GLN A 43 -10.05 -6.64 4.03
CA GLN A 43 -8.87 -6.96 4.84
C GLN A 43 -9.24 -7.31 6.28
N LEU A 44 -10.09 -6.51 6.94
CA LEU A 44 -10.52 -6.77 8.32
C LEU A 44 -11.29 -8.08 8.46
N ILE A 45 -12.14 -8.42 7.49
CA ILE A 45 -12.91 -9.67 7.50
C ILE A 45 -11.98 -10.86 7.26
N LEU A 46 -11.09 -10.80 6.26
CA LEU A 46 -10.21 -11.92 5.90
C LEU A 46 -9.08 -12.17 6.90
N PHE A 47 -8.63 -11.13 7.60
CA PHE A 47 -7.52 -11.21 8.55
C PHE A 47 -7.66 -12.31 9.63
N PRO A 48 -8.78 -12.44 10.37
CA PRO A 48 -8.93 -13.51 11.36
C PRO A 48 -8.91 -14.91 10.71
N PHE A 49 -9.53 -15.09 9.55
CA PHE A 49 -9.47 -16.35 8.81
C PHE A 49 -8.05 -16.68 8.36
N TYR A 50 -7.33 -15.69 7.87
CA TYR A 50 -5.94 -15.83 7.45
C TYR A 50 -5.04 -16.28 8.63
N ILE A 51 -5.16 -15.63 9.80
CA ILE A 51 -4.43 -16.04 11.01
C ILE A 51 -4.79 -17.47 11.40
N TYR A 52 -6.08 -17.80 11.42
CA TYR A 52 -6.55 -19.11 11.81
C TYR A 52 -5.97 -20.21 10.91
N VAL A 53 -6.09 -20.06 9.59
CA VAL A 53 -5.57 -21.01 8.60
C VAL A 53 -4.05 -21.15 8.72
N ASN A 54 -3.32 -20.04 8.89
CA ASN A 54 -1.88 -20.10 9.04
C ASN A 54 -1.46 -20.81 10.34
N ARG A 55 -2.17 -20.59 11.46
CA ARG A 55 -1.90 -21.24 12.75
C ARG A 55 -2.15 -22.75 12.70
N VAL A 56 -3.28 -23.17 12.14
CA VAL A 56 -3.61 -24.59 12.00
C VAL A 56 -2.58 -25.31 11.11
N ASN A 57 -2.10 -24.63 10.07
CA ASN A 57 -1.14 -25.20 9.13
C ASN A 57 0.33 -24.98 9.52
N ASP A 58 0.66 -24.24 10.59
CA ASP A 58 2.04 -23.83 10.90
C ASP A 58 2.99 -25.03 11.04
N LYS A 59 2.56 -26.09 11.74
CA LYS A 59 3.39 -27.30 11.93
C LYS A 59 3.78 -27.93 10.59
N LYS A 60 2.79 -28.14 9.71
CA LYS A 60 3.01 -28.68 8.35
C LYS A 60 3.83 -27.71 7.50
N ASN A 61 3.53 -26.42 7.56
CA ASN A 61 4.18 -25.40 6.75
C ASN A 61 5.67 -25.28 7.06
N ARG A 62 6.10 -25.47 8.32
CA ARG A 62 7.51 -25.42 8.75
C ARG A 62 8.41 -26.44 8.05
N GLU A 63 7.83 -27.56 7.64
CA GLU A 63 8.53 -28.63 6.94
C GLU A 63 8.72 -28.32 5.46
N ILE A 64 7.87 -27.47 4.89
CA ILE A 64 7.91 -27.09 3.48
C ILE A 64 9.02 -26.05 3.26
N PRO A 65 9.85 -26.18 2.20
CA PRO A 65 10.93 -25.23 1.93
C PRO A 65 10.47 -23.79 1.75
N ILE A 66 9.26 -23.57 1.20
CA ILE A 66 8.68 -22.22 0.99
C ILE A 66 8.30 -21.50 2.30
N TYR A 67 8.45 -22.14 3.46
CA TYR A 67 8.12 -21.57 4.76
C TYR A 67 8.64 -20.15 5.02
N PRO A 68 9.90 -19.77 4.67
CA PRO A 68 10.39 -18.42 4.92
C PRO A 68 9.53 -17.34 4.25
N ILE A 69 9.03 -17.60 3.05
CA ILE A 69 8.14 -16.67 2.31
C ILE A 69 6.76 -16.64 2.98
N LEU A 70 6.19 -17.80 3.31
CA LEU A 70 4.89 -17.85 3.99
C LEU A 70 4.93 -17.16 5.36
N ASN A 71 6.00 -17.36 6.12
CA ASN A 71 6.20 -16.73 7.41
C ASN A 71 6.36 -15.21 7.26
N HIS A 72 7.06 -14.74 6.23
CA HIS A 72 7.14 -13.32 5.90
C HIS A 72 5.75 -12.75 5.57
N PHE A 73 4.97 -13.40 4.69
CA PHE A 73 3.61 -12.98 4.40
C PHE A 73 2.73 -12.93 5.64
N TYR A 74 2.86 -13.91 6.54
CA TYR A 74 2.09 -13.93 7.78
C TYR A 74 2.35 -12.71 8.65
N HIS A 75 3.62 -12.40 8.91
CA HIS A 75 3.97 -11.21 9.67
C HIS A 75 3.64 -9.93 8.93
N SER A 76 3.87 -9.88 7.61
CA SER A 76 3.55 -8.71 6.79
C SER A 76 2.05 -8.38 6.82
N MET A 77 1.18 -9.37 6.69
CA MET A 77 -0.28 -9.19 6.80
C MET A 77 -0.70 -8.64 8.17
N ILE A 78 -0.06 -9.10 9.25
CA ILE A 78 -0.29 -8.56 10.61
C ILE A 78 0.12 -7.09 10.67
N TYR A 79 1.34 -6.75 10.24
CA TYR A 79 1.83 -5.36 10.26
C TYR A 79 0.98 -4.44 9.40
N GLN A 80 0.55 -4.88 8.21
CA GLN A 80 -0.32 -4.09 7.34
C GLN A 80 -1.69 -3.84 7.98
N THR A 81 -2.26 -4.84 8.65
CA THR A 81 -3.57 -4.71 9.32
C THR A 81 -3.48 -3.78 10.55
N ILE A 82 -2.43 -3.92 11.36
CA ILE A 82 -2.17 -3.00 12.49
C ILE A 82 -1.97 -1.58 11.96
N SER A 83 -1.16 -1.42 10.91
CA SER A 83 -0.93 -0.13 10.27
C SER A 83 -2.24 0.48 9.78
N LEU A 84 -3.11 -0.29 9.13
CA LEU A 84 -4.43 0.17 8.65
C LEU A 84 -5.30 0.70 9.78
N LEU A 85 -5.42 -0.06 10.87
CA LEU A 85 -6.16 0.36 12.07
C LEU A 85 -5.58 1.64 12.67
N CYS A 86 -4.24 1.74 12.76
CA CYS A 86 -3.58 2.92 13.29
C CYS A 86 -3.82 4.16 12.41
N SER A 87 -3.77 4.03 11.09
CA SER A 87 -4.14 5.12 10.18
C SER A 87 -5.60 5.51 10.27
N PHE A 88 -6.51 4.56 10.44
CA PHE A 88 -7.93 4.85 10.62
C PHE A 88 -8.17 5.64 11.91
N ILE A 89 -7.55 5.25 13.02
CA ILE A 89 -7.61 6.00 14.28
C ILE A 89 -7.02 7.40 14.10
N GLY A 90 -5.87 7.54 13.45
CA GLY A 90 -5.25 8.84 13.16
C GLY A 90 -6.15 9.75 12.32
N LEU A 91 -6.82 9.20 11.31
CA LEU A 91 -7.79 9.93 10.48
C LEU A 91 -8.99 10.39 11.29
N VAL A 92 -9.58 9.52 12.11
CA VAL A 92 -10.73 9.88 12.97
C VAL A 92 -10.34 10.97 13.96
N LEU A 93 -9.15 10.87 14.58
CA LEU A 93 -8.63 11.92 15.47
C LEU A 93 -8.52 13.26 14.75
N LEU A 94 -7.93 13.27 13.55
CA LEU A 94 -7.78 14.49 12.73
C LEU A 94 -9.12 15.14 12.40
N VAL A 95 -10.14 14.34 12.04
CA VAL A 95 -11.48 14.83 11.74
C VAL A 95 -12.17 15.37 12.99
N VAL A 96 -12.13 14.64 14.11
CA VAL A 96 -12.80 15.05 15.36
C VAL A 96 -12.21 16.32 15.96
N THR A 97 -10.89 16.50 15.86
CA THR A 97 -10.22 17.72 16.36
C THR A 97 -10.28 18.87 15.36
N GLY A 98 -10.16 18.58 14.06
CA GLY A 98 -10.19 19.60 12.99
C GLY A 98 -11.55 20.25 12.79
N LEU A 99 -12.65 19.52 13.02
CA LEU A 99 -14.02 20.07 12.91
C LEU A 99 -14.41 21.01 14.07
N LYS A 100 -13.62 21.08 15.14
CA LYS A 100 -13.99 21.82 16.37
C LYS A 100 -13.48 23.25 16.43
N ASP A 101 -12.54 23.65 15.58
CA ASP A 101 -11.83 24.91 15.77
C ASP A 101 -11.66 25.70 14.46
N GLU A 102 -12.72 26.40 14.06
CA GLU A 102 -12.74 27.39 12.98
C GLU A 102 -11.82 28.61 13.27
N ARG A 103 -11.19 28.71 14.45
CA ARG A 103 -10.52 29.93 14.93
C ARG A 103 -9.00 29.96 14.82
N TYR A 104 -8.35 28.95 14.25
CA TYR A 104 -6.90 28.94 14.05
C TYR A 104 -6.51 28.82 12.57
N TYR A 105 -6.15 29.95 11.96
CA TYR A 105 -5.54 30.02 10.63
C TYR A 105 -4.14 29.36 10.54
N GLN A 106 -3.61 28.79 11.64
CA GLN A 106 -2.34 28.09 11.70
C GLN A 106 -2.57 26.64 12.10
N LEU A 107 -2.14 25.70 11.25
CA LEU A 107 -2.24 24.25 11.52
C LEU A 107 -1.43 23.92 12.77
N PRO A 108 -2.06 23.49 13.89
CA PRO A 108 -1.34 23.27 15.14
C PRO A 108 -0.37 22.10 15.00
N LEU A 109 0.81 22.22 15.62
CA LEU A 109 1.90 21.22 15.61
C LEU A 109 1.44 19.75 15.77
N PRO A 110 0.51 19.39 16.68
CA PRO A 110 0.03 17.99 16.78
C PRO A 110 -0.66 17.47 15.52
N HIS A 111 -1.40 18.32 14.77
CA HIS A 111 -2.07 17.89 13.54
C HIS A 111 -1.04 17.60 12.44
N LEU A 112 0.02 18.42 12.36
CA LEU A 112 1.13 18.19 11.42
C LEU A 112 1.83 16.84 11.71
N VAL A 113 2.06 16.51 12.98
CA VAL A 113 2.66 15.23 13.38
C VAL A 113 1.79 14.05 12.96
N VAL A 114 0.47 14.13 13.17
CA VAL A 114 -0.48 13.08 12.75
C VAL A 114 -0.49 12.94 11.23
N ILE A 115 -0.51 14.05 10.47
CA ILE A 115 -0.47 14.01 9.01
C ILE A 115 0.83 13.35 8.53
N MET A 116 1.98 13.74 9.08
CA MET A 116 3.27 13.14 8.74
C MET A 116 3.28 11.62 9.04
N PHE A 117 2.71 11.22 10.17
CA PHE A 117 2.55 9.81 10.52
C PHE A 117 1.68 9.05 9.52
N LEU A 118 0.56 9.63 9.08
CA LEU A 118 -0.31 9.04 8.06
C LEU A 118 0.41 8.85 6.72
N PHE A 119 1.14 9.87 6.26
CA PHE A 119 1.95 9.79 5.05
C PHE A 119 3.01 8.68 5.14
N LEU A 120 3.73 8.62 6.26
CA LEU A 120 4.75 7.59 6.48
C LEU A 120 4.12 6.20 6.51
N ALA A 121 2.97 6.03 7.18
CA ALA A 121 2.25 4.76 7.23
C ALA A 121 1.78 4.30 5.83
N MET A 122 1.30 5.23 5.00
CA MET A 122 0.92 4.93 3.61
C MET A 122 2.14 4.54 2.77
N PHE A 123 3.24 5.28 2.89
CA PHE A 123 4.49 4.98 2.19
C PHE A 123 5.02 3.59 2.53
N ILE A 124 5.06 3.24 3.83
CA ILE A 124 5.50 1.92 4.28
C ILE A 124 4.59 0.82 3.69
N ARG A 125 3.26 0.99 3.70
CA ARG A 125 2.35 -0.01 3.11
C ARG A 125 2.59 -0.18 1.61
N TYR A 126 2.78 0.92 0.90
CA TYR A 126 3.06 0.89 -0.52
C TYR A 126 4.33 0.07 -0.83
N MET A 127 5.42 0.33 -0.12
CA MET A 127 6.68 -0.43 -0.24
C MET A 127 6.47 -1.93 0.05
N PHE A 128 5.74 -2.25 1.11
CA PHE A 128 5.45 -3.64 1.47
C PHE A 128 4.62 -4.35 0.41
N THR A 129 3.61 -3.71 -0.17
CA THR A 129 2.78 -4.29 -1.23
C THR A 129 3.62 -4.64 -2.46
N LYS A 130 4.53 -3.75 -2.89
CA LYS A 130 5.46 -4.04 -3.99
C LYS A 130 6.28 -5.30 -3.72
N VAL A 131 6.88 -5.40 -2.53
CA VAL A 131 7.64 -6.60 -2.12
C VAL A 131 6.76 -7.84 -2.15
N CYS A 132 5.53 -7.76 -1.61
CA CYS A 132 4.62 -8.89 -1.58
C CYS A 132 4.22 -9.37 -2.98
N VAL A 133 3.97 -8.45 -3.92
CA VAL A 133 3.63 -8.78 -5.32
C VAL A 133 4.80 -9.53 -5.99
N ILE A 134 6.04 -9.08 -5.81
CA ILE A 134 7.22 -9.76 -6.36
C ILE A 134 7.36 -11.16 -5.75
N LEU A 135 7.23 -11.29 -4.42
CA LEU A 135 7.31 -12.59 -3.75
C LEU A 135 6.19 -13.54 -4.19
N LEU A 136 4.98 -13.04 -4.43
CA LEU A 136 3.86 -13.84 -4.96
C LEU A 136 4.15 -14.33 -6.38
N SER A 137 4.75 -13.49 -7.23
CA SER A 137 5.20 -13.88 -8.56
C SER A 137 6.25 -14.99 -8.51
N VAL A 138 7.26 -14.85 -7.63
CA VAL A 138 8.27 -15.90 -7.40
C VAL A 138 7.62 -17.20 -6.94
N LEU A 139 6.66 -17.15 -6.01
CA LEU A 139 5.95 -18.33 -5.53
C LEU A 139 5.10 -18.98 -6.64
N ALA A 140 4.49 -18.19 -7.53
CA ALA A 140 3.75 -18.70 -8.68
C ALA A 140 4.66 -19.41 -9.67
N ILE A 141 5.84 -18.85 -9.98
CA ILE A 141 6.85 -19.49 -10.83
C ILE A 141 7.33 -20.79 -10.19
N GLN A 142 7.58 -20.81 -8.87
CA GLN A 142 7.93 -22.03 -8.14
C GLN A 142 6.88 -23.13 -8.29
N ARG A 143 5.60 -22.80 -8.11
CA ARG A 143 4.51 -23.78 -8.28
C ARG A 143 4.36 -24.24 -9.72
N PHE A 144 4.52 -23.34 -10.69
CA PHE A 144 4.47 -23.68 -12.11
C PHE A 144 5.58 -24.67 -12.48
N VAL A 145 6.83 -24.39 -12.11
CA VAL A 145 7.97 -25.26 -12.42
C VAL A 145 7.81 -26.64 -11.77
N LEU A 146 7.38 -26.71 -10.51
CA LEU A 146 7.11 -27.98 -9.82
C LEU A 146 5.98 -28.79 -10.49
N TYR A 147 4.95 -28.12 -11.02
CA TYR A 147 3.86 -28.78 -11.72
C TYR A 147 4.31 -29.41 -13.05
N PHE A 148 5.13 -28.71 -13.83
CA PHE A 148 5.59 -29.19 -15.14
C PHE A 148 6.80 -30.14 -15.08
N ASN A 149 7.61 -30.04 -14.04
CA ASN A 149 8.80 -30.86 -13.88
C ASN A 149 8.89 -31.44 -12.46
N PRO A 150 8.12 -32.48 -12.12
CA PRO A 150 8.10 -33.04 -10.76
C PRO A 150 9.46 -33.63 -10.33
N THR A 151 10.32 -34.03 -11.27
CA THR A 151 11.69 -34.48 -10.96
C THR A 151 12.62 -33.34 -10.51
N SER A 152 12.22 -32.08 -10.73
CA SER A 152 12.94 -30.91 -10.22
C SER A 152 12.79 -30.73 -8.70
N GLU A 153 11.91 -31.49 -8.04
CA GLU A 153 11.68 -31.41 -6.59
C GLU A 153 13.01 -31.45 -5.82
N ASN A 154 13.92 -32.40 -6.10
CA ASN A 154 15.21 -32.45 -5.41
C ASN A 154 16.17 -31.28 -5.70
N HIS A 155 16.02 -30.58 -6.81
CA HIS A 155 16.92 -29.50 -7.24
C HIS A 155 16.38 -28.09 -6.89
N TRP A 156 15.06 -27.95 -6.78
CA TRP A 156 14.36 -26.67 -6.57
C TRP A 156 13.79 -26.47 -5.16
N LEU A 157 13.96 -27.43 -4.23
CA LEU A 157 13.80 -27.14 -2.80
C LEU A 157 14.91 -26.15 -2.39
N PHE A 158 14.69 -24.86 -2.68
CA PHE A 158 15.58 -23.79 -2.29
C PHE A 158 15.82 -23.91 -0.78
N LYS A 159 17.09 -24.02 -0.39
CA LYS A 159 17.46 -24.03 1.03
C LYS A 159 16.80 -22.83 1.70
N LYS A 160 16.28 -23.00 2.92
CA LYS A 160 15.61 -21.94 3.70
C LYS A 160 16.41 -20.63 3.73
N ASN A 161 17.75 -20.71 3.72
CA ASN A 161 18.66 -19.56 3.67
C ASN A 161 18.60 -18.79 2.33
N CYS A 162 18.45 -19.48 1.20
CA CYS A 162 18.32 -18.84 -0.12
C CYS A 162 17.02 -18.05 -0.22
N LEU A 163 15.89 -18.59 0.26
CA LEU A 163 14.63 -17.85 0.27
C LEU A 163 14.65 -16.66 1.22
N ARG A 164 15.35 -16.78 2.36
CA ARG A 164 15.56 -15.64 3.25
C ARG A 164 16.40 -14.55 2.57
N PHE A 165 17.45 -14.92 1.86
CA PHE A 165 18.25 -14.00 1.06
C PHE A 165 17.42 -13.35 -0.06
N LEU A 166 16.56 -14.12 -0.74
CA LEU A 166 15.66 -13.62 -1.78
C LEU A 166 14.73 -12.53 -1.24
N ILE A 167 14.15 -12.73 -0.05
CA ILE A 167 13.32 -11.70 0.61
C ILE A 167 14.11 -10.41 0.79
N TYR A 168 15.34 -10.46 1.33
CA TYR A 168 16.18 -9.27 1.50
C TYR A 168 16.51 -8.62 0.16
N LEU A 169 16.83 -9.42 -0.87
CA LEU A 169 17.11 -8.91 -2.21
C LEU A 169 15.90 -8.20 -2.82
N THR A 170 14.68 -8.71 -2.60
CA THR A 170 13.46 -8.04 -3.04
C THR A 170 13.27 -6.69 -2.35
N TYR A 171 13.55 -6.58 -1.05
CA TYR A 171 13.53 -5.28 -0.37
C TYR A 171 14.56 -4.31 -0.94
N CYS A 172 15.81 -4.76 -1.13
CA CYS A 172 16.85 -3.93 -1.73
C CYS A 172 16.47 -3.46 -3.14
N LEU A 173 15.87 -4.33 -3.95
CA LEU A 173 15.42 -4.01 -5.30
C LEU A 173 14.33 -2.94 -5.28
N VAL A 174 13.30 -3.10 -4.44
CA VAL A 174 12.20 -2.11 -4.34
C VAL A 174 12.72 -0.77 -3.81
N VAL A 175 13.63 -0.77 -2.83
CA VAL A 175 14.25 0.48 -2.34
C VAL A 175 15.09 1.13 -3.43
N PHE A 176 15.84 0.36 -4.21
CA PHE A 176 16.64 0.90 -5.30
C PHE A 176 15.79 1.50 -6.41
N GLU A 177 14.69 0.85 -6.80
CA GLU A 177 13.75 1.35 -7.82
C GLU A 177 13.01 2.62 -7.40
N GLU A 178 12.79 2.85 -6.10
CA GLU A 178 12.17 4.09 -5.61
C GLU A 178 13.19 5.24 -5.46
N LEU A 179 14.49 4.94 -5.47
CA LEU A 179 15.56 5.93 -5.33
C LEU A 179 16.12 6.45 -6.67
N PHE A 180 15.92 5.73 -7.78
CA PHE A 180 16.50 6.01 -9.10
C PHE A 180 15.43 6.01 -10.20
#